data_AF-W7IUQ1-F1
#
_entry.id   AF-W7IUQ1-F1
#
_cell.length_a   1.000
_cell.length_b   1.000
_cell.length_c   1.000
_cell.angle_alpha   90.00
_cell.angle_beta   90.00
_cell.angle_gamma   90.00
#
_symmetry.space_group_name_H-M   'P 1'
#
loop_
_entity.id
_entity.type
_entity.pdbx_description
1 polymer ?
#
loop_
_entity_poly.entity_id
_entity_poly.type
_entity_poly.pdbx_seq_one_letter_code
_entity_poly.pdbx_strand_id
1 'polypeptide(L)'
;MTRHVLADLVRSTALGVLGDRGLDPAGVPAAVALDAPTDPDRGEYATGVALRAAGPAGTTPAELAGWLAEALTGTGGVAEAAVSGPGFVALWLTDDARAEVVRTALRGGPALPDVPRTTPIGPDARPRLVAEVLTRLGADPTGVRVGPATAGPGVEPDSLRFALLATRAGDPVRVDPEVWGPRLPSNPAFRVRHAHARAACLLRGAADLGLSIPGPDTPAAGLVPPADTLGLVRALADHRCALVEAARLREPHRVASAAAELAEATHVLADGGRILPRGDAEAHPTSAARLALCAAARRVLAEGLGVLGTDAPERI
;
A
#
# COMPACT_ATOMS: atom_id res chain seq x y z
N MET A 1 -12.16 6.82 -1.32
CA MET A 1 -12.37 5.86 -0.22
C MET A 1 -11.01 5.28 0.17
N THR A 2 -10.64 5.23 1.44
CA THR A 2 -9.39 4.53 1.88
C THR A 2 -9.71 3.09 2.28
N ARG A 3 -8.70 2.21 2.34
CA ARG A 3 -8.88 0.82 2.81
C ARG A 3 -9.45 0.76 4.24
N HIS A 4 -9.03 1.68 5.12
CA HIS A 4 -9.60 1.79 6.46
C HIS A 4 -11.10 2.12 6.43
N VAL A 5 -11.50 3.11 5.62
CA VAL A 5 -12.93 3.46 5.44
C VAL A 5 -13.72 2.29 4.86
N LEU A 6 -13.15 1.51 3.93
CA LEU A 6 -13.78 0.31 3.41
C LEU A 6 -13.92 -0.78 4.49
N ALA A 7 -12.90 -0.97 5.34
CA ALA A 7 -12.95 -1.94 6.43
C ALA A 7 -14.01 -1.56 7.48
N ASP A 8 -14.12 -0.27 7.79
CA ASP A 8 -15.14 0.27 8.68
C ASP A 8 -16.54 0.15 8.08
N LEU A 9 -16.69 0.40 6.77
CA LEU A 9 -17.94 0.15 6.04
C LEU A 9 -18.34 -1.31 6.18
N VAL A 10 -17.46 -2.26 5.82
CA VAL A 10 -17.72 -3.70 5.95
C VAL A 10 -18.11 -4.07 7.39
N ARG A 11 -17.39 -3.54 8.39
CA ARG A 11 -17.70 -3.78 9.79
C ARG A 11 -19.09 -3.27 10.15
N SER A 12 -19.39 -2.02 9.82
CA SER A 12 -20.67 -1.38 10.12
C SER A 12 -21.84 -2.09 9.44
N THR A 13 -21.67 -2.50 8.19
CA THR A 13 -22.67 -3.29 7.45
C THR A 13 -22.87 -4.66 8.08
N ALA A 14 -21.80 -5.35 8.49
CA ALA A 14 -21.93 -6.64 9.18
C ALA A 14 -22.69 -6.52 10.51
N LEU A 15 -22.43 -5.47 11.29
CA LEU A 15 -23.18 -5.18 12.51
C LEU A 15 -24.66 -4.88 12.23
N GLY A 16 -24.95 -4.09 11.20
CA GLY A 16 -26.32 -3.79 10.77
C GLY A 16 -27.07 -5.03 10.31
N VAL A 17 -26.48 -5.83 9.43
CA VAL A 17 -27.07 -7.08 8.89
C VAL A 17 -27.46 -8.06 10.00
N LEU A 18 -26.59 -8.22 11.02
CA LEU A 18 -26.87 -9.07 12.18
C LEU A 18 -27.96 -8.46 13.08
N GLY A 19 -27.87 -7.15 13.34
CA GLY A 19 -28.85 -6.42 14.15
C GLY A 19 -30.27 -6.48 13.57
N ASP A 20 -30.42 -6.25 12.26
CA ASP A 20 -31.70 -6.31 11.55
C ASP A 20 -32.35 -7.70 11.59
N ARG A 21 -31.55 -8.74 11.85
CA ARG A 21 -31.99 -10.14 11.97
C ARG A 21 -32.11 -10.61 13.42
N GLY A 22 -31.82 -9.74 14.40
CA GLY A 22 -31.84 -10.10 15.82
C GLY A 22 -30.75 -11.10 16.22
N LEU A 23 -29.63 -11.15 15.50
CA LEU A 23 -28.52 -12.08 15.74
C LEU A 23 -27.40 -11.41 16.55
N ASP A 24 -26.62 -12.21 17.28
CA ASP A 24 -25.53 -11.71 18.13
C ASP A 24 -24.33 -11.20 17.30
N PRO A 25 -23.96 -9.91 17.40
CA PRO A 25 -22.81 -9.34 16.70
C PRO A 25 -21.45 -9.59 17.38
N ALA A 26 -21.38 -10.28 18.52
CA ALA A 26 -20.14 -10.43 19.30
C ALA A 26 -18.97 -11.06 18.52
N GLY A 27 -19.24 -11.83 17.47
CA GLY A 27 -18.23 -12.41 16.58
C GLY A 27 -17.63 -11.44 15.55
N VAL A 28 -18.18 -10.24 15.38
CA VAL A 28 -17.66 -9.23 14.46
C VAL A 28 -16.42 -8.57 15.07
N PRO A 29 -15.22 -8.71 14.45
CA PRO A 29 -14.00 -8.13 15.00
C PRO A 29 -14.03 -6.59 15.01
N ALA A 30 -13.32 -5.99 15.96
CA ALA A 30 -13.16 -4.53 16.01
C ALA A 30 -12.43 -3.97 14.78
N ALA A 31 -11.50 -4.75 14.22
CA ALA A 31 -10.80 -4.43 12.97
C ALA A 31 -11.07 -5.54 11.94
N VAL A 32 -11.71 -5.17 10.84
CA VAL A 32 -11.97 -6.08 9.72
C VAL A 32 -10.75 -6.14 8.82
N ALA A 33 -10.31 -7.37 8.49
CA ALA A 33 -9.28 -7.59 7.50
C ALA A 33 -9.88 -7.50 6.08
N LEU A 34 -9.16 -6.80 5.21
CA LEU A 34 -9.41 -6.73 3.77
C LEU A 34 -8.15 -7.19 3.07
N ASP A 35 -8.19 -8.31 2.38
CA ASP A 35 -7.03 -8.90 1.72
C ASP A 35 -7.14 -8.80 0.21
N ALA A 36 -6.04 -9.00 -0.51
CA ALA A 36 -6.11 -9.23 -1.94
C ALA A 36 -6.87 -10.55 -2.20
N PRO A 37 -7.82 -10.58 -3.14
CA PRO A 37 -8.47 -11.84 -3.52
C PRO A 37 -7.45 -12.86 -4.04
N THR A 38 -7.68 -14.14 -3.73
CA THR A 38 -6.86 -15.25 -4.25
C THR A 38 -6.91 -15.31 -5.78
N ASP A 39 -8.06 -14.98 -6.34
CA ASP A 39 -8.30 -14.85 -7.77
C ASP A 39 -8.45 -13.35 -8.09
N PRO A 40 -7.50 -12.72 -8.81
CA PRO A 40 -7.52 -11.28 -9.07
C PRO A 40 -8.69 -10.84 -9.97
N ASP A 41 -9.34 -11.75 -10.69
CA ASP A 41 -10.56 -11.45 -11.44
C ASP A 41 -11.79 -11.37 -10.52
N ARG A 42 -11.66 -11.83 -9.26
CA ARG A 42 -12.70 -11.81 -8.22
C ARG A 42 -12.56 -10.63 -7.27
N GLY A 43 -12.39 -9.43 -7.82
CA GLY A 43 -12.48 -8.17 -7.10
C GLY A 43 -11.15 -7.54 -6.72
N GLU A 44 -11.23 -6.38 -6.07
CA GLU A 44 -10.06 -5.62 -5.62
C GLU A 44 -9.65 -6.00 -4.20
N TYR A 45 -10.66 -6.29 -3.36
CA TYR A 45 -10.52 -6.70 -1.97
C TYR A 45 -11.40 -7.90 -1.66
N ALA A 46 -10.99 -8.72 -0.70
CA ALA A 46 -11.81 -9.77 -0.11
C ALA A 46 -11.84 -9.63 1.41
N THR A 47 -12.95 -10.00 2.03
CA THR A 47 -13.08 -10.05 3.48
C THR A 47 -13.60 -11.41 3.94
N GLY A 48 -12.97 -11.96 4.99
CA GLY A 48 -13.39 -13.18 5.67
C GLY A 48 -14.18 -12.91 6.95
N VAL A 49 -14.78 -11.73 7.12
CA VAL A 49 -15.46 -11.34 8.38
C VAL A 49 -16.58 -12.31 8.76
N ALA A 50 -17.28 -12.88 7.77
CA ALA A 50 -18.38 -13.81 8.00
C ALA A 50 -17.90 -15.12 8.66
N LEU A 51 -16.67 -15.59 8.38
CA LEU A 51 -16.10 -16.77 9.05
C LEU A 51 -15.99 -16.59 10.56
N ARG A 52 -15.70 -15.38 11.03
CA ARG A 52 -15.53 -15.08 12.46
C ARG A 52 -16.86 -14.80 13.13
N ALA A 53 -17.77 -14.14 12.43
CA ALA A 53 -19.04 -13.68 12.99
C ALA A 53 -20.14 -14.74 13.00
N ALA A 54 -20.14 -15.68 12.06
CA ALA A 54 -21.27 -16.61 11.87
C ALA A 54 -21.51 -17.55 13.06
N GLY A 55 -20.44 -18.11 13.65
CA GLY A 55 -20.53 -19.03 14.79
C GLY A 55 -21.23 -18.42 16.00
N PRO A 56 -20.73 -17.29 16.55
CA PRO A 56 -21.39 -16.58 17.64
C PRO A 56 -22.82 -16.12 17.30
N ALA A 57 -23.06 -15.73 16.05
CA ALA A 57 -24.38 -15.32 15.58
C ALA A 57 -25.38 -16.48 15.36
N GLY A 58 -24.95 -17.74 15.47
CA GLY A 58 -25.82 -18.90 15.27
C GLY A 58 -26.25 -19.13 13.81
N THR A 59 -25.46 -18.67 12.83
CA THR A 59 -25.71 -18.84 11.39
C THR A 59 -24.52 -19.51 10.69
N THR A 60 -24.64 -19.85 9.41
CA THR A 60 -23.52 -20.37 8.62
C THR A 60 -22.68 -19.24 8.02
N PRO A 61 -21.36 -19.43 7.83
CA PRO A 61 -20.52 -18.43 7.15
C PRO A 61 -21.00 -18.08 5.74
N ALA A 62 -21.58 -19.05 5.02
CA ALA A 62 -22.09 -18.84 3.67
C ALA A 62 -23.34 -17.93 3.65
N GLU A 63 -24.29 -18.15 4.56
CA GLU A 63 -25.48 -17.28 4.70
C GLU A 63 -25.09 -15.86 5.07
N LEU A 64 -24.23 -15.69 6.09
CA LEU A 64 -23.78 -14.37 6.52
C LEU A 64 -22.98 -13.65 5.42
N ALA A 65 -22.14 -14.36 4.67
CA ALA A 65 -21.45 -13.80 3.52
C ALA A 65 -22.43 -13.34 2.42
N GLY A 66 -23.49 -14.11 2.17
CA GLY A 66 -24.56 -13.75 1.23
C GLY A 66 -25.27 -12.46 1.62
N TRP A 67 -25.74 -12.36 2.87
CA TRP A 67 -26.40 -11.15 3.38
C TRP A 67 -25.47 -9.93 3.35
N LEU A 68 -24.20 -10.14 3.69
CA LEU A 68 -23.20 -9.08 3.67
C LEU A 68 -22.92 -8.60 2.24
N ALA A 69 -22.80 -9.51 1.27
CA ALA A 69 -22.59 -9.18 -0.13
C ALA A 69 -23.78 -8.37 -0.72
N GLU A 70 -25.00 -8.78 -0.42
CA GLU A 70 -26.22 -8.06 -0.80
C GLU A 70 -26.23 -6.64 -0.20
N ALA A 71 -25.96 -6.53 1.11
CA ALA A 71 -25.98 -5.25 1.81
C ALA A 71 -24.83 -4.31 1.42
N LEU A 72 -23.69 -4.83 0.95
CA LEU A 72 -22.54 -4.02 0.53
C LEU A 72 -22.66 -3.51 -0.91
N THR A 73 -23.34 -4.24 -1.78
CA THR A 73 -23.47 -3.88 -3.20
C THR A 73 -24.11 -2.51 -3.37
N GLY A 74 -23.44 -1.61 -4.10
CA GLY A 74 -23.92 -0.24 -4.33
C GLY A 74 -23.76 0.72 -3.14
N THR A 75 -23.08 0.32 -2.06
CA THR A 75 -22.94 1.15 -0.84
C THR A 75 -21.54 1.73 -0.69
N GLY A 76 -21.47 3.00 -0.26
CA GLY A 76 -20.22 3.59 0.26
C GLY A 76 -19.01 3.54 -0.70
N GLY A 77 -19.22 3.46 -2.02
CA GLY A 77 -18.14 3.33 -3.01
C GLY A 77 -17.82 1.91 -3.45
N VAL A 78 -18.55 0.91 -2.96
CA VAL A 78 -18.56 -0.48 -3.47
C VAL A 78 -19.53 -0.56 -4.64
N ALA A 79 -19.03 -0.89 -5.83
CA ALA A 79 -19.85 -1.10 -7.02
C ALA A 79 -20.58 -2.44 -6.96
N GLU A 80 -19.87 -3.49 -6.56
CA GLU A 80 -20.36 -4.86 -6.47
C GLU A 80 -19.70 -5.57 -5.30
N ALA A 81 -20.46 -6.44 -4.63
CA ALA A 81 -19.93 -7.39 -3.67
C ALA A 81 -20.52 -8.77 -3.94
N ALA A 82 -19.67 -9.81 -3.92
CA ALA A 82 -20.10 -11.16 -4.26
C ALA A 82 -19.43 -12.20 -3.34
N VAL A 83 -20.14 -13.28 -3.05
CA VAL A 83 -19.58 -14.40 -2.28
C VAL A 83 -18.49 -15.08 -3.11
N SER A 84 -17.28 -15.15 -2.57
CA SER A 84 -16.10 -15.72 -3.25
C SER A 84 -15.62 -17.05 -2.66
N GLY A 85 -16.28 -17.52 -1.60
CA GLY A 85 -16.02 -18.78 -0.94
C GLY A 85 -16.84 -18.89 0.36
N PRO A 86 -16.75 -20.00 1.11
CA PRO A 86 -17.46 -20.14 2.37
C PRO A 86 -17.02 -19.06 3.35
N GLY A 87 -17.90 -18.08 3.62
CA GLY A 87 -17.60 -16.97 4.52
C GLY A 87 -16.70 -15.86 3.98
N PHE A 88 -16.43 -15.83 2.67
CA PHE A 88 -15.66 -14.77 2.01
C PHE A 88 -16.52 -13.93 1.08
N VAL A 89 -16.32 -12.62 1.11
CA VAL A 89 -16.96 -11.65 0.22
C VAL A 89 -15.88 -10.89 -0.54
N ALA A 90 -15.92 -10.97 -1.87
CA ALA A 90 -15.15 -10.15 -2.79
C ALA A 90 -15.84 -8.81 -3.03
N LEU A 91 -15.04 -7.75 -3.22
CA LEU A 91 -15.49 -6.37 -3.34
C LEU A 91 -14.87 -5.72 -4.58
N TRP A 92 -15.71 -5.11 -5.42
CA TRP A 92 -15.32 -4.26 -6.53
C TRP A 92 -15.68 -2.82 -6.20
N LEU A 93 -14.74 -1.91 -6.42
CA LEU A 93 -14.94 -0.50 -6.11
C LEU A 93 -15.52 0.24 -7.30
N THR A 94 -16.25 1.31 -7.01
CA THR A 94 -16.68 2.29 -8.01
C THR A 94 -15.47 3.05 -8.56
N ASP A 95 -15.60 3.57 -9.78
CA ASP A 95 -14.56 4.40 -10.40
C ASP A 95 -14.25 5.65 -9.57
N ASP A 96 -15.26 6.26 -8.94
CA ASP A 96 -15.07 7.39 -8.03
C ASP A 96 -14.25 7.00 -6.79
N ALA A 97 -14.50 5.82 -6.21
CA ALA A 97 -13.75 5.33 -5.08
C ALA A 97 -12.26 5.10 -5.44
N ARG A 98 -11.99 4.52 -6.61
CA ARG A 98 -10.64 4.31 -7.15
C ARG A 98 -9.93 5.63 -7.47
N ALA A 99 -10.62 6.55 -8.14
CA ALA A 99 -10.12 7.89 -8.44
C ALA A 99 -9.76 8.65 -7.15
N GLU A 100 -10.55 8.47 -6.08
CA GLU A 100 -10.27 9.10 -4.79
C GLU A 100 -9.01 8.55 -4.11
N VAL A 101 -8.65 7.27 -4.31
CA VAL A 101 -7.37 6.72 -3.85
C VAL A 101 -6.22 7.44 -4.56
N VAL A 102 -6.30 7.58 -5.89
CA VAL A 102 -5.28 8.29 -6.69
C VAL A 102 -5.17 9.74 -6.25
N ARG A 103 -6.31 10.43 -6.09
CA ARG A 103 -6.36 11.82 -5.60
C ARG A 103 -5.71 11.97 -4.23
N THR A 104 -6.04 11.08 -3.30
CA THR A 104 -5.48 11.08 -1.94
C THR A 104 -3.97 10.87 -1.98
N ALA A 105 -3.48 9.95 -2.81
CA ALA A 105 -2.06 9.72 -3.03
C ALA A 105 -1.35 10.94 -3.65
N LEU A 106 -1.98 11.63 -4.61
CA LEU A 106 -1.45 12.87 -5.21
C LEU A 106 -1.34 14.02 -4.21
N ARG A 107 -2.34 14.17 -3.33
CA ARG A 107 -2.31 15.17 -2.23
C ARG A 107 -1.17 14.89 -1.24
N GLY A 108 -0.90 13.61 -0.98
CA GLY A 108 0.07 13.15 0.01
C GLY A 108 -0.49 13.04 1.42
N GLY A 109 0.37 12.57 2.33
CA GLY A 109 0.14 12.63 3.78
C GLY A 109 0.49 13.98 4.38
N PRO A 110 0.24 14.16 5.70
CA PRO A 110 0.83 15.27 6.45
C PRO A 110 2.36 15.22 6.33
N ALA A 111 3.01 16.38 6.46
CA ALA A 111 4.47 16.43 6.49
C ALA A 111 4.99 15.57 7.64
N LEU A 112 5.93 14.68 7.34
CA LEU A 112 6.60 13.88 8.35
C LEU A 112 7.53 14.77 9.17
N PRO A 113 7.72 14.48 10.47
CA PRO A 113 8.76 15.10 11.27
C PRO A 113 10.13 14.96 10.59
N ASP A 114 10.85 16.07 10.50
CA ASP A 114 12.22 16.07 9.98
C ASP A 114 13.16 15.48 11.03
N VAL A 115 13.41 14.18 10.91
CA VAL A 115 14.38 13.45 11.73
C VAL A 115 15.65 13.25 10.89
N PRO A 116 16.78 13.92 11.24
CA PRO A 116 18.01 13.84 10.46
C PRO A 116 18.52 12.41 10.27
N ARG A 117 19.09 12.13 9.08
CA ARG A 117 19.71 10.85 8.74
C ARG A 117 21.15 10.76 9.28
N THR A 118 21.35 11.05 10.56
CA THR A 118 22.69 11.19 11.17
C THR A 118 23.24 9.89 11.75
N THR A 119 22.43 8.86 11.92
CA THR A 119 22.88 7.58 12.48
C THR A 119 23.92 6.91 11.55
N PRO A 120 25.16 6.68 12.03
CA PRO A 120 26.13 5.88 11.30
C PRO A 120 25.57 4.47 11.08
N ILE A 121 25.64 3.99 9.84
CA ILE A 121 24.97 2.75 9.46
C ILE A 121 25.93 1.56 9.64
N GLY A 122 25.50 0.65 10.50
CA GLY A 122 26.08 -0.68 10.76
C GLY A 122 25.02 -1.56 11.43
N PRO A 123 25.30 -2.85 11.70
CA PRO A 123 24.32 -3.74 12.33
C PRO A 123 23.79 -3.21 13.67
N ASP A 124 24.68 -2.63 14.49
CA ASP A 124 24.34 -2.05 15.80
C ASP A 124 23.50 -0.77 15.71
N ALA A 125 23.29 -0.23 14.51
CA ALA A 125 22.42 0.93 14.29
C ALA A 125 20.93 0.58 14.40
N ARG A 126 20.56 -0.70 14.32
CA ARG A 126 19.15 -1.12 14.21
C ARG A 126 18.24 -0.57 15.32
N PRO A 127 18.61 -0.57 16.62
CA PRO A 127 17.75 0.02 17.64
C PRO A 127 17.49 1.52 17.44
N ARG A 128 18.52 2.27 17.00
CA ARG A 128 18.40 3.70 16.70
C ARG A 128 17.52 3.93 15.47
N LEU A 129 17.70 3.14 14.42
CA LEU A 129 16.86 3.23 13.22
C LEU A 129 15.39 2.95 13.52
N VAL A 130 15.09 1.92 14.33
CA VAL A 130 13.71 1.65 14.78
C VAL A 130 13.14 2.85 15.54
N ALA A 131 13.91 3.43 16.46
CA ALA A 131 13.46 4.59 17.22
C ALA A 131 13.22 5.83 16.32
N GLU A 132 14.10 6.09 15.35
CA GLU A 132 13.93 7.18 14.39
C GLU A 132 12.67 7.01 13.54
N VAL A 133 12.42 5.81 13.00
CA VAL A 133 11.23 5.54 12.19
C VAL A 133 9.95 5.72 13.00
N LEU A 134 9.90 5.20 14.23
CA LEU A 134 8.75 5.40 15.10
C LEU A 134 8.53 6.88 15.42
N THR A 135 9.59 7.63 15.65
CA THR A 135 9.52 9.09 15.85
C THR A 135 8.98 9.80 14.61
N ARG A 136 9.44 9.45 13.40
CA ARG A 136 8.88 9.97 12.13
C ARG A 136 7.41 9.61 11.93
N LEU A 137 6.97 8.47 12.47
CA LEU A 137 5.58 8.03 12.44
C LEU A 137 4.73 8.65 13.57
N GLY A 138 5.31 9.45 14.47
CA GLY A 138 4.62 10.03 15.62
C GLY A 138 4.34 9.04 16.76
N ALA A 139 5.05 7.91 16.81
CA ALA A 139 4.92 6.88 17.84
C ALA A 139 6.07 6.94 18.85
N ASP A 140 5.79 6.66 20.12
CA ASP A 140 6.80 6.57 21.18
C ASP A 140 7.67 5.30 21.00
N PRO A 141 9.00 5.45 20.79
CA PRO A 141 9.90 4.32 20.64
C PRO A 141 10.26 3.62 21.96
N THR A 142 9.87 4.17 23.11
CA THR A 142 10.26 3.66 24.43
C THR A 142 9.81 2.22 24.65
N GLY A 143 10.73 1.38 25.15
CA GLY A 143 10.45 0.00 25.51
C GLY A 143 10.30 -0.96 24.33
N VAL A 144 10.55 -0.53 23.09
CA VAL A 144 10.54 -1.42 21.92
C VAL A 144 11.75 -2.35 21.98
N ARG A 145 11.49 -3.67 22.01
CA ARG A 145 12.55 -4.68 21.94
C ARG A 145 13.07 -4.79 20.51
N VAL A 146 14.39 -4.76 20.37
CA VAL A 146 15.07 -4.87 19.07
C VAL A 146 16.01 -6.07 19.09
N GLY A 147 15.79 -7.00 18.17
CA GLY A 147 16.61 -8.19 17.99
C GLY A 147 17.97 -7.87 17.38
N PRO A 148 18.99 -8.72 17.60
CA PRO A 148 20.33 -8.50 17.11
C PRO A 148 20.36 -8.49 15.57
N ALA A 149 21.35 -7.80 15.01
CA ALA A 149 21.55 -7.75 13.57
C ALA A 149 22.99 -8.10 13.20
N THR A 150 23.16 -8.70 12.03
CA THR A 150 24.46 -8.97 11.40
C THR A 150 24.38 -8.58 9.94
N ALA A 151 25.50 -8.11 9.37
CA ALA A 151 25.58 -7.79 7.94
C ALA A 151 26.95 -8.19 7.40
N GLY A 152 26.96 -8.83 6.23
CA GLY A 152 28.20 -9.06 5.48
C GLY A 152 28.75 -7.75 4.87
N PRO A 153 30.03 -7.72 4.48
CA PRO A 153 30.59 -6.59 3.74
C PRO A 153 29.91 -6.44 2.37
N GLY A 154 29.90 -5.22 1.82
CA GLY A 154 29.40 -4.95 0.45
C GLY A 154 27.94 -4.52 0.33
N VAL A 155 27.23 -4.35 1.46
CA VAL A 155 25.88 -3.75 1.47
C VAL A 155 25.98 -2.23 1.59
N GLU A 156 25.39 -1.49 0.64
CA GLU A 156 25.37 -0.03 0.67
C GLU A 156 24.57 0.51 1.87
N PRO A 157 24.88 1.72 2.39
CA PRO A 157 24.23 2.27 3.59
C PRO A 157 22.70 2.31 3.53
N ASP A 158 22.12 2.68 2.39
CA ASP A 158 20.65 2.72 2.25
C ASP A 158 20.02 1.34 2.12
N SER A 159 20.70 0.40 1.45
CA SER A 159 20.26 -1.00 1.43
C SER A 159 20.31 -1.62 2.83
N LEU A 160 21.37 -1.34 3.60
CA LEU A 160 21.50 -1.83 4.97
C LEU A 160 20.45 -1.21 5.89
N ARG A 161 20.21 0.11 5.80
CA ARG A 161 19.15 0.78 6.56
C ARG A 161 17.78 0.15 6.29
N PHE A 162 17.44 -0.05 5.02
CA PHE A 162 16.19 -0.69 4.64
C PHE A 162 16.11 -2.14 5.15
N ALA A 163 17.17 -2.93 4.99
CA ALA A 163 17.22 -4.33 5.44
C ALA A 163 16.98 -4.48 6.95
N LEU A 164 17.60 -3.61 7.76
CA LEU A 164 17.46 -3.62 9.21
C LEU A 164 16.02 -3.27 9.67
N LEU A 165 15.29 -2.51 8.85
CA LEU A 165 13.92 -2.09 9.11
C LEU A 165 12.87 -3.03 8.50
N ALA A 166 13.24 -3.82 7.49
CA ALA A 166 12.34 -4.73 6.76
C ALA A 166 11.94 -6.00 7.55
N THR A 167 12.51 -6.20 8.74
CA THR A 167 12.18 -7.32 9.63
C THR A 167 11.60 -6.79 10.94
N ARG A 168 10.67 -7.54 11.53
CA ARG A 168 10.06 -7.19 12.84
C ARG A 168 11.13 -6.81 13.85
N ALA A 169 10.87 -5.73 14.60
CA ALA A 169 11.87 -5.15 15.48
C ALA A 169 12.49 -6.18 16.42
N GLY A 170 11.68 -7.03 17.05
CA GLY A 170 12.14 -8.04 18.02
C GLY A 170 12.86 -9.25 17.43
N ASP A 171 12.72 -9.52 16.13
CA ASP A 171 13.28 -10.71 15.49
C ASP A 171 14.74 -10.46 15.09
N PRO A 172 15.65 -11.44 15.17
CA PRO A 172 17.03 -11.29 14.72
C PRO A 172 17.10 -11.08 13.19
N VAL A 173 18.10 -10.33 12.72
CA VAL A 173 18.32 -10.05 11.29
C VAL A 173 19.71 -10.47 10.84
N ARG A 174 19.77 -11.15 9.69
CA ARG A 174 21.01 -11.39 8.96
C ARG A 174 20.88 -10.79 7.56
N VAL A 175 21.69 -9.77 7.28
CA VAL A 175 21.72 -9.09 5.99
C VAL A 175 22.75 -9.79 5.10
N ASP A 176 22.23 -10.54 4.13
CA ASP A 176 23.02 -11.26 3.14
C ASP A 176 23.39 -10.34 1.96
N PRO A 177 24.68 -10.11 1.67
CA PRO A 177 25.09 -9.29 0.52
C PRO A 177 24.68 -9.87 -0.85
N GLU A 178 24.40 -11.17 -0.96
CA GLU A 178 23.88 -11.77 -2.21
C GLU A 178 22.42 -11.36 -2.48
N VAL A 179 21.70 -10.92 -1.44
CA VAL A 179 20.34 -10.40 -1.55
C VAL A 179 20.34 -8.87 -1.54
N TRP A 180 21.17 -8.25 -0.70
CA TRP A 180 21.14 -6.80 -0.43
C TRP A 180 22.27 -6.01 -1.10
N GLY A 181 23.04 -6.65 -1.96
CA GLY A 181 24.09 -6.02 -2.75
C GLY A 181 23.57 -4.90 -3.67
N PRO A 182 24.48 -4.04 -4.15
CA PRO A 182 24.12 -2.89 -4.97
C PRO A 182 23.50 -3.32 -6.30
N ARG A 183 22.40 -2.66 -6.69
CA ARG A 183 21.72 -2.85 -7.98
C ARG A 183 21.27 -4.28 -8.28
N LEU A 184 21.17 -5.14 -7.27
CA LEU A 184 20.67 -6.49 -7.44
C LEU A 184 19.15 -6.48 -7.63
N PRO A 185 18.61 -7.24 -8.60
CA PRO A 185 17.16 -7.41 -8.75
C PRO A 185 16.50 -8.02 -7.51
N SER A 186 17.25 -8.80 -6.72
CA SER A 186 16.79 -9.38 -5.46
C SER A 186 16.70 -8.37 -4.31
N ASN A 187 17.36 -7.20 -4.41
CA ASN A 187 17.47 -6.23 -3.33
C ASN A 187 16.21 -5.34 -3.24
N PRO A 188 15.35 -5.49 -2.22
CA PRO A 188 14.13 -4.69 -2.09
C PRO A 188 14.40 -3.19 -2.02
N ALA A 189 15.47 -2.76 -1.33
CA ALA A 189 15.80 -1.34 -1.21
C ALA A 189 16.14 -0.73 -2.58
N PHE A 190 16.91 -1.46 -3.40
CA PHE A 190 17.21 -1.03 -4.77
C PHE A 190 15.94 -0.96 -5.61
N ARG A 191 15.06 -1.98 -5.53
CA ARG A 191 13.81 -2.00 -6.31
C ARG A 191 12.89 -0.83 -5.98
N VAL A 192 12.72 -0.51 -4.69
CA VAL A 192 11.90 0.63 -4.23
C VAL A 192 12.47 1.95 -4.75
N ARG A 193 13.78 2.18 -4.59
CA ARG A 193 14.44 3.39 -5.11
C ARG A 193 14.38 3.48 -6.63
N HIS A 194 14.57 2.36 -7.33
CA HIS A 194 14.48 2.28 -8.78
C HIS A 194 13.04 2.56 -9.27
N ALA A 195 12.02 2.03 -8.62
CA ALA A 195 10.61 2.35 -8.93
C ALA A 195 10.34 3.86 -8.81
N HIS A 196 10.83 4.50 -7.75
CA HIS A 196 10.74 5.95 -7.59
C HIS A 196 11.43 6.70 -8.73
N ALA A 197 12.69 6.36 -9.04
CA ALA A 197 13.45 6.98 -10.12
C ALA A 197 12.80 6.75 -11.51
N ARG A 198 12.22 5.57 -11.73
CA ARG A 198 11.52 5.21 -12.97
C ARG A 198 10.24 6.02 -13.15
N ALA A 199 9.44 6.17 -12.09
CA ALA A 199 8.27 7.04 -12.10
C ALA A 199 8.66 8.50 -12.37
N ALA A 200 9.72 9.00 -11.71
CA ALA A 200 10.27 10.33 -11.98
C ALA A 200 10.71 10.51 -13.45
N CYS A 201 11.34 9.48 -14.02
CA CYS A 201 11.75 9.46 -15.43
C CYS A 201 10.56 9.54 -16.38
N LEU A 202 9.49 8.77 -16.13
CA LEU A 202 8.27 8.81 -16.94
C LEU A 202 7.58 10.18 -16.90
N LEU A 203 7.52 10.82 -15.72
CA LEU A 203 6.93 12.14 -15.57
C LEU A 203 7.76 13.23 -16.27
N ARG A 204 9.09 13.14 -16.25
CA ARG A 204 9.95 14.04 -17.04
C ARG A 204 9.73 13.84 -18.54
N GLY A 205 9.71 12.59 -19.00
CA GLY A 205 9.42 12.29 -20.40
C GLY A 205 8.04 12.78 -20.85
N ALA A 206 7.04 12.75 -19.97
CA ALA A 206 5.73 13.35 -20.24
C ALA A 206 5.83 14.87 -20.43
N ALA A 207 6.57 15.55 -19.55
CA ALA A 207 6.78 17.00 -19.64
C ALA A 207 7.55 17.39 -20.91
N ASP A 208 8.59 16.63 -21.28
CA ASP A 208 9.38 16.85 -22.51
C ASP A 208 8.51 16.72 -23.77
N LEU A 209 7.46 15.88 -23.71
CA LEU A 209 6.47 15.68 -24.77
C LEU A 209 5.26 16.64 -24.68
N GLY A 210 5.25 17.58 -23.72
CA GLY A 210 4.15 18.52 -23.51
C GLY A 210 2.85 17.89 -22.98
N LEU A 211 2.91 16.68 -22.41
CA LEU A 211 1.74 16.00 -21.85
C LEU A 211 1.39 16.58 -20.47
N SER A 212 0.12 16.89 -20.26
CA SER A 212 -0.39 17.30 -18.95
C SER A 212 -0.43 16.11 -17.99
N ILE A 213 0.09 16.32 -16.77
CA ILE A 213 0.04 15.34 -15.69
C ILE A 213 -1.11 15.73 -14.77
N PRO A 214 -2.17 14.89 -14.63
CA PRO A 214 -3.28 15.20 -13.74
C PRO A 214 -2.83 15.41 -12.29
N GLY A 215 -3.33 16.48 -11.67
CA GLY A 215 -3.10 16.81 -10.27
C GLY A 215 -4.23 16.34 -9.34
N PRO A 216 -4.13 16.63 -8.03
CA PRO A 216 -5.16 16.27 -7.06
C PRO A 216 -6.50 17.00 -7.28
N ASP A 217 -6.47 18.16 -7.93
CA ASP A 217 -7.66 18.96 -8.23
C ASP A 217 -8.34 18.55 -9.55
N THR A 218 -7.79 17.56 -10.26
CA THR A 218 -8.43 17.00 -11.45
C THR A 218 -9.78 16.36 -11.08
N PRO A 219 -10.85 16.59 -11.87
CA PRO A 219 -12.13 15.90 -11.72
C PRO A 219 -11.98 14.38 -11.67
N ALA A 220 -12.86 13.68 -10.94
CA ALA A 220 -12.76 12.23 -10.73
C ALA A 220 -12.64 11.44 -12.04
N ALA A 221 -13.41 11.81 -13.07
CA ALA A 221 -13.34 11.20 -14.40
C ALA A 221 -11.93 11.19 -15.02
N GLY A 222 -11.10 12.20 -14.72
CA GLY A 222 -9.72 12.29 -15.21
C GLY A 222 -8.70 11.50 -14.37
N LEU A 223 -9.12 10.92 -13.25
CA LEU A 223 -8.30 10.13 -12.34
C LEU A 223 -8.73 8.66 -12.24
N VAL A 224 -9.76 8.25 -13.00
CA VAL A 224 -10.21 6.85 -13.03
C VAL A 224 -9.06 5.98 -13.56
N PRO A 225 -8.54 5.05 -12.73
CA PRO A 225 -7.43 4.21 -13.14
C PRO A 225 -7.93 3.14 -14.13
N PRO A 226 -7.15 2.82 -15.18
CA PRO A 226 -7.45 1.69 -16.06
C PRO A 226 -7.54 0.37 -15.29
N ALA A 227 -8.40 -0.56 -15.73
CA ALA A 227 -8.65 -1.83 -15.04
C ALA A 227 -7.38 -2.69 -14.83
N ASP A 228 -6.42 -2.64 -15.75
CA ASP A 228 -5.13 -3.35 -15.63
C ASP A 228 -4.17 -2.72 -14.60
N THR A 229 -4.57 -1.63 -13.95
CA THR A 229 -3.74 -0.90 -12.97
C THR A 229 -4.27 -0.94 -11.55
N LEU A 230 -5.37 -1.67 -11.30
CA LEU A 230 -6.00 -1.74 -9.97
C LEU A 230 -5.09 -2.32 -8.88
N GLY A 231 -4.12 -3.17 -9.24
CA GLY A 231 -3.08 -3.62 -8.30
C GLY A 231 -2.25 -2.48 -7.71
N LEU A 232 -1.94 -1.45 -8.52
CA LEU A 232 -1.25 -0.24 -8.05
C LEU A 232 -2.16 0.63 -7.19
N VAL A 233 -3.44 0.75 -7.55
CA VAL A 233 -4.44 1.49 -6.75
C VAL A 233 -4.53 0.89 -5.35
N ARG A 234 -4.61 -0.44 -5.25
CA ARG A 234 -4.58 -1.15 -3.96
C ARG A 234 -3.28 -0.88 -3.20
N ALA A 235 -2.12 -1.01 -3.84
CA ALA A 235 -0.83 -0.78 -3.19
C ALA A 235 -0.68 0.66 -2.64
N LEU A 236 -1.23 1.66 -3.35
CA LEU A 236 -1.28 3.05 -2.87
C LEU A 236 -2.14 3.18 -1.61
N ALA A 237 -3.32 2.54 -1.58
CA ALA A 237 -4.19 2.55 -0.40
C ALA A 237 -3.55 1.80 0.78
N ASP A 238 -2.91 0.66 0.51
CA ASP A 238 -2.29 -0.21 1.49
C ASP A 238 -1.08 0.44 2.15
N HIS A 239 -0.27 1.20 1.39
CA HIS A 239 0.84 1.95 1.95
C HIS A 239 0.40 2.96 3.02
N ARG A 240 -0.70 3.69 2.79
CA ARG A 240 -1.22 4.63 3.79
C ARG A 240 -1.70 3.91 5.04
N CYS A 241 -2.36 2.77 4.91
CA CYS A 241 -2.74 1.94 6.04
C CYS A 241 -1.49 1.41 6.79
N ALA A 242 -0.44 1.03 6.07
CA ALA A 242 0.80 0.54 6.66
C ALA A 242 1.50 1.60 7.52
N LEU A 243 1.47 2.88 7.14
CA LEU A 243 2.01 3.97 7.96
C LEU A 243 1.28 4.09 9.31
N VAL A 244 -0.06 4.10 9.28
CA VAL A 244 -0.89 4.20 10.50
C VAL A 244 -0.69 2.99 11.40
N GLU A 245 -0.73 1.79 10.83
CA GLU A 245 -0.57 0.55 11.58
C GLU A 245 0.86 0.37 12.12
N ALA A 246 1.89 0.77 11.37
CA ALA A 246 3.27 0.78 11.84
C ALA A 246 3.44 1.68 13.06
N ALA A 247 2.82 2.86 13.06
CA ALA A 247 2.83 3.77 14.21
C ALA A 247 2.12 3.14 15.42
N ARG A 248 0.88 2.69 15.21
CA ARG A 248 0.01 2.15 16.26
C ARG A 248 0.59 0.92 16.95
N LEU A 249 1.11 -0.02 16.15
CA LEU A 249 1.63 -1.30 16.64
C LEU A 249 3.13 -1.24 16.96
N ARG A 250 3.79 -0.12 16.65
CA ARG A 250 5.24 0.07 16.74
C ARG A 250 6.00 -0.96 15.90
N GLU A 251 5.56 -1.12 14.65
CA GLU A 251 6.01 -2.14 13.71
C GLU A 251 6.55 -1.52 12.39
N PRO A 252 7.78 -0.95 12.38
CA PRO A 252 8.35 -0.27 11.21
C PRO A 252 8.41 -1.11 9.92
N HIS A 253 8.61 -2.42 10.05
CA HIS A 253 8.71 -3.35 8.93
C HIS A 253 7.49 -3.34 7.99
N ARG A 254 6.30 -2.97 8.49
CA ARG A 254 5.11 -2.82 7.65
C ARG A 254 5.29 -1.75 6.58
N VAL A 255 5.99 -0.66 6.88
CA VAL A 255 6.29 0.41 5.91
C VAL A 255 7.20 -0.12 4.81
N ALA A 256 8.23 -0.89 5.17
CA ALA A 256 9.15 -1.49 4.21
C ALA A 256 8.46 -2.51 3.29
N SER A 257 7.62 -3.39 3.84
CA SER A 257 6.83 -4.33 3.05
C SER A 257 5.88 -3.62 2.08
N ALA A 258 5.12 -2.63 2.57
CA ALA A 258 4.20 -1.88 1.71
C ALA A 258 4.93 -1.05 0.64
N ALA A 259 6.10 -0.50 0.93
CA ALA A 259 6.93 0.19 -0.06
C ALA A 259 7.44 -0.78 -1.14
N ALA A 260 7.84 -1.99 -0.77
CA ALA A 260 8.24 -3.03 -1.72
C ALA A 260 7.08 -3.44 -2.63
N GLU A 261 5.90 -3.72 -2.07
CA GLU A 261 4.69 -4.05 -2.85
C GLU A 261 4.28 -2.92 -3.81
N LEU A 262 4.35 -1.66 -3.35
CA LEU A 262 4.10 -0.50 -4.19
C LEU A 262 5.13 -0.38 -5.34
N ALA A 263 6.39 -0.70 -5.08
CA ALA A 263 7.44 -0.69 -6.09
C ALA A 263 7.17 -1.74 -7.18
N GLU A 264 6.76 -2.96 -6.80
CA GLU A 264 6.36 -4.00 -7.74
C GLU A 264 5.24 -3.52 -8.67
N ALA A 265 4.16 -3.01 -8.08
CA ALA A 265 3.00 -2.54 -8.84
C ALA A 265 3.36 -1.35 -9.76
N THR A 266 4.31 -0.52 -9.34
CA THR A 266 4.84 0.59 -10.15
C THR A 266 5.66 0.09 -11.34
N HIS A 267 6.49 -0.94 -11.17
CA HIS A 267 7.23 -1.56 -12.27
C HIS A 267 6.27 -2.21 -13.28
N VAL A 268 5.26 -2.93 -12.81
CA VAL A 268 4.21 -3.51 -13.69
C VAL A 268 3.54 -2.43 -14.54
N LEU A 269 3.17 -1.30 -13.95
CA LEU A 269 2.63 -0.17 -14.70
C LEU A 269 3.63 0.35 -15.74
N ALA A 270 4.89 0.57 -15.34
CA ALA A 270 5.93 1.15 -16.19
C ALA A 270 6.28 0.25 -17.39
N ASP A 271 6.22 -1.06 -17.22
CA ASP A 271 6.56 -2.05 -18.24
C ASP A 271 5.39 -2.33 -19.20
N GLY A 272 4.16 -2.01 -18.80
CA GLY A 272 2.94 -2.17 -19.61
C GLY A 272 2.85 -1.30 -20.89
N GLY A 273 3.82 -0.41 -21.14
CA GLY A 273 4.06 0.19 -22.46
C GLY A 273 3.03 1.21 -22.98
N ARG A 274 2.11 1.70 -22.14
CA ARG A 274 0.98 2.59 -22.54
C ARG A 274 0.96 3.95 -21.84
N ILE A 275 2.12 4.45 -21.41
CA ILE A 275 2.22 5.69 -20.63
C ILE A 275 2.58 6.86 -21.55
N LEU A 276 3.73 6.77 -22.20
CA LEU A 276 4.24 7.78 -23.12
C LEU A 276 4.08 7.31 -24.57
N PRO A 277 3.77 8.20 -25.52
CA PRO A 277 3.83 7.88 -26.94
C PRO A 277 5.26 7.50 -27.37
N ARG A 278 5.36 6.74 -28.48
CA ARG A 278 6.65 6.29 -29.06
C ARG A 278 6.76 6.78 -30.50
N GLY A 279 7.89 7.43 -30.83
CA GLY A 279 8.07 8.05 -32.14
C GLY A 279 6.99 9.10 -32.39
N ASP A 280 6.36 9.04 -33.57
CA ASP A 280 5.30 9.96 -33.98
C ASP A 280 3.88 9.51 -33.55
N ALA A 281 3.77 8.46 -32.72
CA ALA A 281 2.47 7.98 -32.26
C ALA A 281 1.79 9.01 -31.34
N GLU A 282 0.46 9.09 -31.40
CA GLU A 282 -0.31 9.88 -30.45
C GLU A 282 -0.34 9.24 -29.06
N ALA A 283 -0.63 10.05 -28.04
CA ALA A 283 -0.81 9.57 -26.68
C ALA A 283 -2.02 8.62 -26.59
N HIS A 284 -1.89 7.56 -25.82
CA HIS A 284 -2.98 6.61 -25.61
C HIS A 284 -4.11 7.28 -24.81
N PRO A 285 -5.40 6.94 -25.00
CA PRO A 285 -6.51 7.51 -24.23
C PRO A 285 -6.36 7.39 -22.71
N THR A 286 -5.61 6.38 -22.24
CA THR A 286 -5.34 6.16 -20.81
C THR A 286 -4.02 6.77 -20.31
N SER A 287 -3.26 7.46 -21.17
CA SER A 287 -1.96 8.06 -20.82
C SER A 287 -2.10 9.04 -19.65
N ALA A 288 -3.12 9.91 -19.65
CA ALA A 288 -3.33 10.87 -18.56
C ALA A 288 -3.55 10.18 -17.19
N ALA A 289 -4.45 9.19 -17.13
CA ALA A 289 -4.71 8.44 -15.90
C ALA A 289 -3.48 7.65 -15.42
N ARG A 290 -2.69 7.07 -16.34
CA ARG A 290 -1.45 6.38 -16.01
C ARG A 290 -0.36 7.34 -15.51
N LEU A 291 -0.27 8.55 -16.07
CA LEU A 291 0.63 9.58 -15.56
C LEU A 291 0.23 10.06 -14.16
N ALA A 292 -1.08 10.16 -13.88
CA ALA A 292 -1.58 10.43 -12.54
C ALA A 292 -1.13 9.33 -11.55
N LEU A 293 -1.21 8.06 -11.95
CA LEU A 293 -0.72 6.93 -11.16
C LEU A 293 0.81 6.97 -10.96
N CYS A 294 1.59 7.33 -11.98
CA CYS A 294 3.04 7.54 -11.83
C CYS A 294 3.36 8.66 -10.83
N ALA A 295 2.63 9.77 -10.90
CA ALA A 295 2.80 10.90 -9.97
C ALA A 295 2.43 10.50 -8.53
N ALA A 296 1.31 9.78 -8.36
CA ALA A 296 0.89 9.23 -7.07
C ALA A 296 1.94 8.25 -6.51
N ALA A 297 2.35 7.26 -7.30
CA ALA A 297 3.34 6.26 -6.90
C ALA A 297 4.69 6.90 -6.52
N ARG A 298 5.19 7.85 -7.32
CA ARG A 298 6.42 8.59 -7.00
C ARG A 298 6.32 9.27 -5.63
N ARG A 299 5.22 9.97 -5.37
CA ARG A 299 5.02 10.68 -4.11
C ARG A 299 4.98 9.72 -2.91
N VAL A 300 4.21 8.65 -3.01
CA VAL A 300 4.05 7.67 -1.92
C VAL A 300 5.34 6.87 -1.70
N LEU A 301 6.07 6.51 -2.75
CA LEU A 301 7.40 5.89 -2.61
C LEU A 301 8.39 6.83 -1.91
N ALA A 302 8.38 8.13 -2.25
CA ALA A 302 9.22 9.12 -1.58
C ALA A 302 8.87 9.28 -0.09
N GLU A 303 7.58 9.26 0.25
CA GLU A 303 7.09 9.26 1.64
C GLU A 303 7.60 8.02 2.40
N GLY A 304 7.39 6.81 1.86
CA GLY A 304 7.84 5.57 2.47
C GLY A 304 9.36 5.50 2.66
N LEU A 305 10.14 5.91 1.64
CA LEU A 305 11.60 6.00 1.72
C LEU A 305 12.02 7.04 2.79
N GLY A 306 11.35 8.19 2.85
CA GLY A 306 11.58 9.22 3.85
C GLY A 306 11.33 8.74 5.28
N VAL A 307 10.22 8.03 5.52
CA VAL A 307 9.93 7.39 6.81
C VAL A 307 11.03 6.41 7.21
N LEU A 308 11.45 5.55 6.28
CA LEU A 308 12.51 4.57 6.50
C LEU A 308 13.90 5.22 6.61
N GLY A 309 14.02 6.53 6.38
CA GLY A 309 15.26 7.27 6.40
C GLY A 309 16.19 6.91 5.24
N THR A 310 15.69 6.41 4.12
CA THR A 310 16.46 6.09 2.91
C THR A 310 16.27 7.18 1.86
N ASP A 311 17.23 7.32 0.94
CA ASP A 311 17.13 8.32 -0.11
C ASP A 311 16.07 7.95 -1.18
N ALA A 312 15.45 8.97 -1.77
CA ALA A 312 14.47 8.85 -2.87
C ALA A 312 15.03 9.51 -4.15
N PRO A 313 16.04 8.89 -4.79
CA PRO A 313 16.72 9.50 -5.92
C PRO A 313 15.79 9.60 -7.14
N GLU A 314 15.91 10.68 -7.90
CA GLU A 314 15.15 10.86 -9.14
C GLU A 314 15.80 10.19 -10.37
N ARG A 315 17.03 9.65 -10.22
CA ARG A 315 17.85 8.97 -11.23
C ARG A 315 18.75 7.92 -10.56
N ILE A 316 18.78 6.70 -11.09
CA ILE A 316 19.68 5.59 -10.67
C ILE A 316 20.17 4.84 -11.90
#